data_AF-A0A1V1PVK6-F1
#
_entry.id   AF-A0A1V1PVK6-F1
#
_cell.length_a   1.000
_cell.length_b   1.000
_cell.length_c   1.000
_cell.angle_alpha   90.00
_cell.angle_beta   90.00
_cell.angle_gamma   90.00
#
_symmetry.space_group_name_H-M   'P 1'
#
loop_
_entity.id
_entity.type
_entity.pdbx_description
1 polymer ?
#
loop_
_entity_poly.entity_id
_entity_poly.type
_entity_poly.pdbx_seq_one_letter_code
_entity_poly.pdbx_strand_id
1 'polypeptide(L)'
;MTPADWRALLDAYLDGRLSAEAFMRRFLEAWRVGAARPRAIIALHVAVEAFEADVLNAGEDGAVNDDDLRQTAMRARAGLIEEESSYAPSAQTFDRVRAREEMRRFSISAQRIVGVGCLIALVWVGLCLLQITFVSEWIQHNFGWSAWPSAFVGFFLAFVPIVGNLLAFLDATEVRDWPVWLAALVFFAAPALTLLSGWSRWRRQR
;
A
#
# COMPACT_ATOMS: atom_id res chain seq x y z
N MET A 1 -23.88 34.93 7.47
CA MET A 1 -23.09 34.06 6.58
C MET A 1 -22.21 33.14 7.38
N THR A 2 -22.25 31.87 7.04
CA THR A 2 -21.31 30.84 7.46
C THR A 2 -20.07 30.83 6.54
N PRO A 3 -18.97 30.14 6.90
CA PRO A 3 -17.82 29.96 6.01
C PRO A 3 -18.19 29.34 4.64
N ALA A 4 -19.19 28.44 4.62
CA ALA A 4 -19.69 27.85 3.39
C ALA A 4 -20.42 28.86 2.49
N ASP A 5 -21.18 29.80 3.09
CA ASP A 5 -21.85 30.86 2.34
C ASP A 5 -20.82 31.80 1.69
N TRP A 6 -19.75 32.14 2.42
CA TRP A 6 -18.66 32.97 1.90
C TRP A 6 -17.96 32.31 0.70
N ARG A 7 -17.74 30.99 0.76
CA ARG A 7 -17.19 30.22 -0.36
C ARG A 7 -18.13 30.25 -1.56
N ALA A 8 -19.43 30.02 -1.35
CA ALA A 8 -20.41 30.04 -2.43
C ALA A 8 -20.48 31.41 -3.13
N LEU A 9 -20.34 32.51 -2.38
CA LEU A 9 -20.27 33.86 -2.96
C LEU A 9 -19.01 34.06 -3.80
N LEU A 10 -17.84 33.59 -3.33
CA LEU A 10 -16.58 33.68 -4.07
C LEU A 10 -16.60 32.81 -5.34
N ASP A 11 -17.13 31.59 -5.25
CA ASP A 11 -17.27 30.69 -6.40
C ASP A 11 -18.18 31.31 -7.46
N ALA A 12 -19.31 31.90 -7.06
CA ALA A 12 -20.23 32.55 -8.00
C ALA A 12 -19.56 33.71 -8.78
N TYR A 13 -18.71 34.50 -8.13
CA TYR A 13 -17.94 35.56 -8.78
C TYR A 13 -16.84 34.99 -9.70
N LEU A 14 -16.02 34.07 -9.19
CA LEU A 14 -14.89 33.50 -9.94
C LEU A 14 -15.31 32.68 -11.17
N ASP A 15 -16.47 32.02 -11.10
CA ASP A 15 -17.10 31.28 -12.19
C ASP A 15 -17.78 32.21 -13.22
N GLY A 16 -17.80 33.52 -12.99
CA GLY A 16 -18.45 34.51 -13.87
C GLY A 16 -19.98 34.51 -13.81
N ARG A 17 -20.58 33.82 -12.83
CA ARG A 17 -22.04 33.83 -12.58
C ARG A 17 -22.51 35.14 -11.94
N LEU A 18 -21.57 35.94 -11.44
CA LEU A 18 -21.82 37.16 -10.70
C LEU A 18 -20.81 38.22 -11.14
N SER A 19 -21.28 39.41 -11.50
CA SER A 19 -20.39 40.52 -11.90
C SER A 19 -19.62 41.07 -10.70
N ALA A 20 -18.47 41.71 -10.95
CA ALA A 20 -17.63 42.30 -9.90
C ALA A 20 -18.41 43.28 -8.99
N GLU A 21 -19.25 44.13 -9.58
CA GLU A 21 -20.10 45.06 -8.80
C GLU A 21 -21.18 44.35 -7.99
N ALA A 22 -21.84 43.34 -8.56
CA ALA A 22 -22.83 42.56 -7.83
C ALA A 22 -22.18 41.80 -6.66
N PHE A 23 -20.93 41.38 -6.84
CA PHE A 23 -20.15 40.66 -5.84
C PHE A 23 -19.78 41.61 -4.70
N MET A 24 -19.22 42.77 -5.03
CA MET A 24 -18.89 43.83 -4.08
C MET A 24 -20.09 44.21 -3.22
N ARG A 25 -21.26 44.50 -3.82
CA ARG A 25 -22.47 44.88 -3.08
C ARG A 25 -22.90 43.80 -2.08
N ARG A 26 -22.97 42.55 -2.53
CA ARG A 26 -23.34 41.40 -1.67
C ARG A 26 -22.30 41.13 -0.58
N PHE A 27 -21.02 41.32 -0.89
CA PHE A 27 -19.93 41.16 0.06
C PHE A 27 -20.02 42.21 1.17
N LEU A 28 -20.19 43.49 0.83
CA LEU A 28 -20.27 44.59 1.79
C LEU A 28 -21.56 44.52 2.62
N GLU A 29 -22.68 44.13 2.02
CA GLU A 29 -23.93 43.87 2.74
C GLU A 29 -23.72 42.79 3.80
N ALA A 30 -23.17 41.65 3.41
CA ALA A 30 -22.86 40.56 4.34
C ALA A 30 -21.82 40.95 5.41
N TRP A 31 -20.87 41.82 5.06
CA TRP A 31 -19.85 42.33 5.96
C TRP A 31 -20.46 43.20 7.06
N ARG A 32 -21.40 44.09 6.71
CA ARG A 32 -22.11 45.00 7.63
C ARG A 32 -23.01 44.26 8.62
N VAL A 33 -23.61 43.14 8.21
CA VAL A 33 -24.51 42.33 9.06
C VAL A 33 -23.76 41.60 10.20
N GLY A 34 -22.42 41.65 10.24
CA GLY A 34 -21.64 41.18 11.39
C GLY A 34 -21.47 39.66 11.46
N ALA A 35 -21.52 38.98 10.31
CA ALA A 35 -21.30 37.53 10.22
C ALA A 35 -19.91 37.11 10.73
N ALA A 36 -19.72 35.82 11.04
CA ALA A 36 -18.40 35.25 11.34
C ALA A 36 -17.43 35.56 10.18
N ARG A 37 -16.24 36.08 10.54
CA ARG A 37 -15.24 36.60 9.58
C ARG A 37 -13.96 35.75 9.61
N PRO A 38 -13.85 34.73 8.73
CA PRO A 38 -12.60 34.02 8.49
C PRO A 38 -11.48 34.99 8.12
N ARG A 39 -10.22 34.68 8.45
CA ARG A 39 -9.11 35.63 8.20
C ARG A 39 -8.94 35.89 6.71
N ALA A 40 -9.15 34.87 5.89
CA ALA A 40 -9.19 34.98 4.44
C ALA A 40 -10.22 36.01 3.91
N ILE A 41 -11.38 36.15 4.57
CA ILE A 41 -12.41 37.14 4.20
C ILE A 41 -12.05 38.54 4.70
N ILE A 42 -11.36 38.64 5.83
CA ILE A 42 -10.83 39.93 6.33
C ILE A 42 -9.78 40.50 5.37
N ALA A 43 -8.87 39.66 4.85
CA ALA A 43 -7.88 40.08 3.88
C ALA A 43 -8.50 40.55 2.55
N LEU A 44 -9.60 39.93 2.14
CA LEU A 44 -10.33 40.29 0.91
C LEU A 44 -11.04 41.65 1.01
N HIS A 45 -11.48 42.03 2.21
CA HIS A 45 -12.26 43.25 2.41
C HIS A 45 -11.53 44.50 1.89
N VAL A 46 -10.23 44.60 2.09
CA VAL A 46 -9.41 45.74 1.62
C VAL A 46 -9.46 45.88 0.10
N ALA A 47 -9.41 44.77 -0.64
CA ALA A 47 -9.50 44.80 -2.09
C ALA A 47 -10.93 45.12 -2.58
N VAL A 48 -11.95 44.71 -1.83
CA VAL A 48 -13.35 45.05 -2.14
C VAL A 48 -13.61 46.54 -1.93
N GLU A 49 -13.06 47.15 -0.88
CA GLU A 49 -13.17 48.60 -0.63
C GLU A 49 -12.40 49.42 -1.66
N ALA A 50 -11.22 48.98 -2.09
CA ALA A 50 -10.47 49.63 -3.15
C ALA A 50 -11.26 49.60 -4.48
N PHE A 51 -11.84 48.46 -4.82
CA PHE A 51 -12.70 48.32 -6.00
C PHE A 51 -13.97 49.19 -5.88
N GLU A 52 -14.58 49.29 -4.70
CA GLU A 52 -15.71 50.21 -4.47
C GLU A 52 -15.33 51.67 -4.75
N ALA A 53 -14.15 52.10 -4.29
CA ALA A 53 -13.64 53.44 -4.56
C ALA A 53 -13.43 53.67 -6.08
N ASP A 54 -12.90 52.68 -6.79
CA ASP A 54 -12.70 52.76 -8.23
C ASP A 54 -14.02 52.84 -9.01
N VAL A 55 -15.03 52.06 -8.60
CA VAL A 55 -16.41 52.14 -9.13
C VAL A 55 -17.03 53.51 -8.88
N LEU A 56 -16.86 54.07 -7.68
CA LEU A 56 -17.37 55.41 -7.37
C LEU A 56 -16.66 56.51 -8.18
N ASN A 57 -15.36 56.35 -8.44
CA ASN A 57 -14.57 57.30 -9.23
C ASN A 57 -14.87 57.21 -10.74
N ALA A 58 -15.18 56.02 -11.24
CA ALA A 58 -15.46 55.75 -12.65
C ALA A 58 -16.82 56.32 -13.11
N GLY A 59 -17.78 56.48 -12.21
CA GLY A 59 -19.11 57.02 -12.53
C GLY A 59 -19.98 56.06 -13.36
N GLU A 60 -20.99 56.58 -14.06
CA GLU A 60 -22.00 55.74 -14.77
C GLU A 60 -21.48 55.10 -16.08
N ASP A 61 -20.41 55.63 -16.68
CA ASP A 61 -19.90 55.22 -18.00
C ASP A 61 -18.47 54.64 -17.97
N GLY A 62 -17.83 54.58 -16.80
CA GLY A 62 -16.44 54.15 -16.67
C GLY A 62 -16.30 52.64 -16.45
N ALA A 63 -15.60 51.95 -17.34
CA ALA A 63 -15.24 50.55 -17.13
C ALA A 63 -14.15 50.42 -16.04
N VAL A 64 -14.42 49.64 -15.01
CA VAL A 64 -13.48 49.35 -13.92
C VAL A 64 -12.86 47.97 -14.12
N ASN A 65 -11.53 47.87 -13.98
CA ASN A 65 -10.84 46.58 -14.02
C ASN A 65 -11.01 45.85 -12.68
N ASP A 66 -11.45 44.60 -12.71
CA ASP A 66 -11.64 43.73 -11.55
C ASP A 66 -10.52 42.68 -11.35
N ASP A 67 -9.43 42.74 -12.12
CA ASP A 67 -8.33 41.76 -12.07
C ASP A 67 -7.73 41.60 -10.66
N ASP A 68 -7.47 42.71 -9.96
CA ASP A 68 -6.92 42.70 -8.60
C ASP A 68 -7.92 42.14 -7.58
N LEU A 69 -9.21 42.46 -7.77
CA LEU A 69 -10.30 41.90 -6.98
C LEU A 69 -10.41 40.39 -7.21
N ARG A 70 -10.29 39.94 -8.47
CA ARG A 70 -10.33 38.53 -8.86
C ARG A 70 -9.14 37.77 -8.30
N GLN A 71 -7.93 38.31 -8.38
CA GLN A 71 -6.74 37.68 -7.81
C GLN A 71 -6.85 37.53 -6.30
N THR A 72 -7.36 38.56 -5.62
CA THR A 72 -7.53 38.53 -4.16
C THR A 72 -8.66 37.58 -3.75
N ALA A 73 -9.75 37.50 -4.51
CA ALA A 73 -10.83 36.53 -4.30
C ALA A 73 -10.35 35.08 -4.44
N MET A 74 -9.46 34.78 -5.40
CA MET A 74 -8.84 33.46 -5.54
C MET A 74 -8.00 33.09 -4.29
N ARG A 75 -7.21 34.04 -3.77
CA ARG A 75 -6.43 33.82 -2.54
C ARG A 75 -7.34 33.60 -1.33
N ALA A 76 -8.40 34.40 -1.21
CA ALA A 76 -9.38 34.26 -0.13
C ALA A 76 -10.10 32.91 -0.16
N ARG A 77 -10.45 32.42 -1.36
CA ARG A 77 -11.03 31.09 -1.55
C ARG A 77 -10.09 29.98 -1.07
N ALA A 78 -8.81 30.06 -1.43
CA ALA A 78 -7.81 29.08 -0.99
C ALA A 78 -7.64 29.09 0.54
N GLY A 79 -7.56 30.29 1.14
CA GLY A 79 -7.45 30.44 2.60
C GLY A 79 -8.67 29.89 3.36
N LEU A 80 -9.89 30.01 2.79
CA LEU A 80 -11.10 29.44 3.39
C LEU A 80 -11.10 27.91 3.40
N ILE A 81 -10.54 27.26 2.37
CA ILE A 81 -10.42 25.80 2.30
C ILE A 81 -9.44 25.31 3.37
N GLU A 82 -8.32 26.02 3.55
CA GLU A 82 -7.32 25.71 4.56
C GLU A 82 -7.84 25.95 5.99
N GLU A 83 -8.54 27.06 6.23
CA GLU A 83 -9.16 27.37 7.52
C GLU A 83 -10.25 26.34 7.87
N GLU A 84 -11.11 25.93 6.93
CA GLU A 84 -12.13 24.89 7.16
C GLU A 84 -11.49 23.52 7.46
N SER A 85 -10.37 23.20 6.80
CA SER A 85 -9.61 21.97 7.08
C SER A 85 -8.94 21.98 8.46
N SER A 86 -8.60 23.16 8.98
CA SER A 86 -7.95 23.34 10.29
C SER A 86 -8.93 23.24 11.46
N TYR A 87 -10.23 23.49 11.25
CA TYR A 87 -11.28 23.32 12.26
C TYR A 87 -11.76 21.87 12.45
N ALA A 88 -11.20 20.90 11.72
CA ALA A 88 -11.40 19.46 11.93
C ALA A 88 -10.13 18.80 12.52
N PRO A 89 -9.92 18.78 13.84
CA PRO A 89 -8.67 18.30 14.44
C PRO A 89 -8.50 16.77 14.41
N SER A 90 -9.46 16.00 13.87
CA SER A 90 -9.56 14.55 14.07
C SER A 90 -9.29 13.70 12.84
N ALA A 91 -9.36 14.21 11.61
CA ALA A 91 -9.26 13.35 10.41
C ALA A 91 -7.81 12.93 10.10
N GLN A 92 -6.85 13.87 10.08
CA GLN A 92 -5.47 13.56 9.68
C GLN A 92 -4.67 12.80 10.75
N THR A 93 -4.97 13.03 12.03
CA THR A 93 -4.27 12.37 13.14
C THR A 93 -4.78 10.93 13.33
N PHE A 94 -6.08 10.70 13.17
CA PHE A 94 -6.67 9.37 13.31
C PHE A 94 -6.25 8.43 12.16
N ASP A 95 -6.16 8.94 10.93
CA ASP A 95 -5.63 8.16 9.80
C ASP A 95 -4.15 7.79 9.98
N ARG A 96 -3.32 8.70 10.48
CA ARG A 96 -1.89 8.40 10.73
C ARG A 96 -1.69 7.39 11.86
N VAL A 97 -2.48 7.47 12.92
CA VAL A 97 -2.41 6.51 14.04
C VAL A 97 -2.96 5.14 13.62
N ARG A 98 -4.08 5.10 12.91
CA ARG A 98 -4.68 3.86 12.38
C ARG A 98 -3.77 3.18 11.35
N ALA A 99 -3.21 3.93 10.40
CA ALA A 99 -2.28 3.38 9.41
C ALA A 99 -1.01 2.82 10.06
N ARG A 100 -0.48 3.48 11.10
CA ARG A 100 0.72 3.00 11.81
C ARG A 100 0.45 1.74 12.63
N GLU A 101 -0.74 1.62 13.18
CA GLU A 101 -1.17 0.45 13.96
C GLU A 101 -1.52 -0.75 13.06
N GLU A 102 -2.12 -0.51 11.89
CA GLU A 102 -2.33 -1.51 10.84
C GLU A 102 -0.98 -2.00 10.27
N MET A 103 -0.04 -1.11 9.95
CA MET A 103 1.31 -1.49 9.50
C MET A 103 2.06 -2.35 10.53
N ARG A 104 1.89 -2.09 11.83
CA ARG A 104 2.51 -2.88 12.90
C ARG A 104 1.90 -4.28 13.02
N ARG A 105 0.61 -4.45 12.77
CA ARG A 105 -0.05 -5.77 12.74
C ARG A 105 0.33 -6.55 11.48
N PHE A 106 0.38 -5.88 10.34
CA PHE A 106 0.81 -6.49 9.07
C PHE A 106 2.29 -6.88 9.09
N SER A 107 3.17 -6.09 9.70
CA SER A 107 4.59 -6.45 9.80
C SER A 107 4.79 -7.70 10.65
N ILE A 108 4.12 -7.83 11.80
CA ILE A 108 4.21 -9.01 12.67
C ILE A 108 3.63 -10.26 11.98
N SER A 109 2.53 -10.11 11.23
CA SER A 109 1.94 -11.23 10.48
C SER A 109 2.81 -11.65 9.28
N ALA A 110 3.32 -10.68 8.51
CA ALA A 110 4.21 -10.93 7.38
C ALA A 110 5.54 -11.58 7.82
N GLN A 111 6.13 -11.14 8.94
CA GLN A 111 7.38 -11.70 9.45
C GLN A 111 7.22 -13.17 9.87
N ARG A 112 6.06 -13.56 10.40
CA ARG A 112 5.75 -14.97 10.72
C ARG A 112 5.58 -15.82 9.46
N ILE A 113 4.93 -15.31 8.41
CA ILE A 113 4.74 -16.03 7.15
C ILE A 113 6.06 -16.21 6.41
N VAL A 114 6.88 -15.16 6.35
CA VAL A 114 8.22 -15.20 5.73
C VAL A 114 9.16 -16.13 6.50
N GLY A 115 9.14 -16.10 7.83
CA GLY A 115 9.95 -17.00 8.66
C GLY A 115 9.59 -18.47 8.48
N VAL A 116 8.29 -18.80 8.48
CA VAL A 116 7.84 -20.20 8.26
C VAL A 116 8.14 -20.66 6.84
N GLY A 117 7.96 -19.80 5.83
CA GLY A 117 8.30 -20.13 4.45
C GLY A 117 9.80 -20.42 4.26
N CYS A 118 10.66 -19.63 4.91
CA CYS A 118 12.11 -19.83 4.88
C CYS A 118 12.51 -21.15 5.54
N LEU A 119 11.93 -21.50 6.70
CA LEU A 119 12.18 -22.78 7.36
C LEU A 119 11.77 -23.97 6.50
N ILE A 120 10.61 -23.91 5.85
CA ILE A 120 10.15 -24.96 4.94
C ILE A 120 11.10 -25.10 3.75
N ALA A 121 11.57 -23.99 3.18
CA ALA A 121 12.54 -24.01 2.09
C ALA A 121 13.87 -24.65 2.53
N LEU A 122 14.37 -24.31 3.71
CA LEU A 122 15.59 -24.92 4.26
C LEU A 122 15.43 -26.42 4.51
N VAL A 123 14.28 -26.86 5.03
CA VAL A 123 13.98 -28.30 5.19
C VAL A 123 13.97 -29.00 3.83
N TRP A 124 13.38 -28.38 2.81
CA TRP A 124 13.38 -28.92 1.45
C TRP A 124 14.77 -29.03 0.85
N VAL A 125 15.60 -28.01 0.99
CA VAL A 125 17.01 -28.05 0.55
C VAL A 125 17.76 -29.18 1.27
N GLY A 126 17.54 -29.33 2.58
CA GLY A 126 18.11 -30.43 3.36
C GLY A 126 17.67 -31.81 2.85
N LEU A 127 16.38 -31.99 2.57
CA LEU A 127 15.84 -33.23 2.00
C LEU A 127 16.41 -33.52 0.61
N CYS A 128 16.55 -32.51 -0.26
CA CYS A 128 17.16 -32.67 -1.58
C CYS A 128 18.63 -33.09 -1.48
N LEU A 129 19.41 -32.44 -0.62
CA LEU A 129 20.81 -32.82 -0.41
C LEU A 129 20.92 -34.25 0.12
N LEU A 130 20.08 -34.60 1.09
CA LEU A 130 20.03 -35.93 1.66
C LEU A 130 19.67 -36.97 0.59
N GLN A 131 18.66 -36.69 -0.23
CA GLN A 131 18.28 -37.56 -1.34
C GLN A 131 19.43 -37.76 -2.33
N ILE A 132 20.15 -36.70 -2.72
CA ILE A 132 21.32 -36.81 -3.61
C ILE A 132 22.41 -37.68 -2.97
N THR A 133 22.71 -37.48 -1.68
CA THR A 133 23.76 -38.27 -1.01
C THR A 133 23.42 -39.75 -0.96
N PHE A 134 22.21 -40.11 -0.51
CA PHE A 134 21.79 -41.51 -0.40
C PHE A 134 21.71 -42.18 -1.78
N VAL A 135 21.17 -41.49 -2.80
CA VAL A 135 21.14 -42.04 -4.18
C VAL A 135 22.56 -42.21 -4.73
N SER A 136 23.47 -41.26 -4.47
CA SER A 136 24.85 -41.35 -4.95
C SER A 136 25.63 -42.48 -4.26
N GLU A 137 25.44 -42.68 -2.95
CA GLU A 137 26.06 -43.77 -2.19
C GLU A 137 25.56 -45.13 -2.65
N TRP A 138 24.25 -45.26 -2.88
CA TRP A 138 23.66 -46.46 -3.44
C TRP A 138 24.29 -46.85 -4.78
N ILE A 139 24.50 -45.87 -5.67
CA ILE A 139 25.15 -46.08 -6.97
C ILE A 139 26.63 -46.47 -6.79
N GLN A 140 27.36 -45.81 -5.88
CA GLN A 140 28.75 -46.19 -5.57
C GLN A 140 28.84 -47.62 -5.07
N HIS A 141 27.96 -48.01 -4.15
CA HIS A 141 27.97 -49.31 -3.52
C HIS A 141 27.62 -50.43 -4.52
N ASN A 142 26.57 -50.23 -5.32
CA ASN A 142 26.10 -51.25 -6.25
C ASN A 142 26.94 -51.37 -7.53
N PHE A 143 27.47 -50.26 -8.04
CA PHE A 143 28.21 -50.24 -9.31
C PHE A 143 29.74 -50.14 -9.12
N GLY A 144 30.22 -49.97 -7.89
CA GLY A 144 31.65 -49.82 -7.59
C GLY A 144 32.27 -48.55 -8.19
N TRP A 145 31.45 -47.54 -8.48
CA TRP A 145 31.89 -46.31 -9.15
C TRP A 145 32.61 -45.38 -8.18
N SER A 146 33.52 -44.55 -8.73
CA SER A 146 34.14 -43.49 -7.94
C SER A 146 33.12 -42.43 -7.53
N ALA A 147 33.50 -41.57 -6.57
CA ALA A 147 32.57 -40.61 -5.98
C ALA A 147 32.02 -39.57 -6.98
N TRP A 148 32.78 -39.26 -8.03
CA TRP A 148 32.42 -38.20 -8.96
C TRP A 148 31.33 -38.61 -9.99
N PRO A 149 31.44 -39.75 -10.72
CA PRO A 149 30.37 -40.20 -11.63
C PRO A 149 29.06 -40.52 -10.91
N SER A 150 29.14 -41.11 -9.72
CA SER A 150 27.99 -41.48 -8.90
C SER A 150 27.24 -40.27 -8.36
N ALA A 151 27.95 -39.21 -7.93
CA ALA A 151 27.32 -37.95 -7.54
C ALA A 151 26.61 -37.27 -8.73
N PHE A 152 27.23 -37.30 -9.92
CA PHE A 152 26.63 -36.74 -11.13
C PHE A 152 25.35 -37.50 -11.52
N VAL A 153 25.40 -38.83 -11.62
CA VAL A 153 24.22 -39.63 -11.97
C VAL A 153 23.18 -39.61 -10.84
N GLY A 154 23.61 -39.63 -9.59
CA GLY A 154 22.75 -39.52 -8.41
C GLY A 154 22.00 -38.20 -8.35
N PHE A 155 22.62 -37.09 -8.76
CA PHE A 155 21.94 -35.81 -8.92
C PHE A 155 20.77 -35.91 -9.90
N PHE A 156 20.97 -36.43 -11.11
CA PHE A 156 19.88 -36.57 -12.09
C PHE A 156 18.79 -37.55 -11.66
N LEU A 157 19.16 -38.66 -11.02
CA LEU A 157 18.20 -39.65 -10.52
C LEU A 157 17.40 -39.13 -9.32
N ALA A 158 17.99 -38.30 -8.47
CA ALA A 158 17.29 -37.64 -7.37
C ALA A 158 16.21 -36.66 -7.88
N PHE A 159 16.40 -36.07 -9.08
CA PHE A 159 15.37 -35.25 -9.73
C PHE A 159 14.18 -36.05 -10.28
N VAL A 160 14.31 -37.39 -10.44
CA VAL A 160 13.21 -38.26 -10.81
C VAL A 160 12.46 -38.66 -9.54
N PRO A 161 11.30 -38.07 -9.21
CA PRO A 161 10.76 -38.10 -7.84
C PRO A 161 10.47 -39.52 -7.34
N ILE A 162 10.00 -40.40 -8.23
CA ILE A 162 9.66 -41.79 -7.86
C ILE A 162 10.95 -42.61 -7.66
N VAL A 163 11.88 -42.54 -8.62
CA VAL A 163 13.11 -43.35 -8.61
C VAL A 163 14.05 -42.87 -7.51
N GLY A 164 14.25 -41.56 -7.39
CA GLY A 164 15.11 -40.97 -6.37
C GLY A 164 14.64 -41.26 -4.95
N ASN A 165 13.32 -41.16 -4.67
CA ASN A 165 12.79 -41.47 -3.33
C ASN A 165 12.91 -42.97 -3.01
N LEU A 166 12.68 -43.85 -4.00
CA LEU A 166 12.81 -45.29 -3.81
C LEU A 166 14.27 -45.68 -3.53
N LEU A 167 15.22 -45.17 -4.32
CA LEU A 167 16.64 -45.44 -4.14
C LEU A 167 17.17 -44.87 -2.82
N ALA A 168 16.76 -43.64 -2.45
CA ALA A 168 17.14 -43.06 -1.17
C ALA A 168 16.55 -43.82 0.03
N PHE A 169 15.33 -44.34 -0.11
CA PHE A 169 14.72 -45.21 0.89
C PHE A 169 15.48 -46.53 1.05
N LEU A 170 15.82 -47.19 -0.06
CA LEU A 170 16.58 -48.45 -0.05
C LEU A 170 17.95 -48.27 0.59
N ASP A 171 18.68 -47.23 0.22
CA ASP A 171 19.98 -46.93 0.82
C ASP A 171 19.86 -46.64 2.33
N ALA A 172 18.83 -45.90 2.73
CA ALA A 172 18.58 -45.64 4.14
C ALA A 172 18.29 -46.91 4.94
N THR A 173 17.47 -47.82 4.41
CA THR A 173 17.09 -49.03 5.14
C THR A 173 18.12 -50.15 5.06
N GLU A 174 18.82 -50.30 3.92
CA GLU A 174 19.67 -51.46 3.65
C GLU A 174 21.17 -51.17 3.87
N VAL A 175 21.61 -49.92 3.67
CA VAL A 175 23.04 -49.54 3.84
C VAL A 175 23.26 -48.83 5.15
N ARG A 176 22.32 -47.98 5.58
CA ARG A 176 22.45 -47.18 6.80
C ARG A 176 21.61 -47.67 7.99
N ASP A 177 20.93 -48.80 7.85
CA ASP A 177 20.12 -49.45 8.88
C ASP A 177 19.07 -48.54 9.54
N TRP A 178 18.51 -47.59 8.78
CA TRP A 178 17.43 -46.75 9.30
C TRP A 178 16.19 -47.59 9.56
N PRO A 179 15.43 -47.30 10.64
CA PRO A 179 14.13 -47.89 10.84
C PRO A 179 13.22 -47.61 9.63
N VAL A 180 12.56 -48.65 9.10
CA VAL A 180 11.70 -48.56 7.92
C VAL A 180 10.65 -47.44 8.04
N TRP A 181 10.06 -47.29 9.22
CA TRP A 181 9.07 -46.24 9.48
C TRP A 181 9.66 -44.82 9.38
N LEU A 182 10.92 -44.64 9.76
CA LEU A 182 11.61 -43.35 9.72
C LEU A 182 11.96 -42.99 8.28
N ALA A 183 12.52 -43.93 7.53
CA ALA A 183 12.82 -43.75 6.10
C ALA A 183 11.54 -43.47 5.30
N ALA A 184 10.45 -44.20 5.57
CA ALA A 184 9.16 -43.97 4.93
C ALA A 184 8.60 -42.57 5.22
N LEU A 185 8.77 -42.08 6.46
CA LEU A 185 8.32 -40.76 6.84
C LEU A 185 9.09 -39.64 6.11
N VAL A 186 10.41 -39.78 6.01
CA VAL A 186 11.29 -38.77 5.41
C VAL A 186 11.17 -38.73 3.88
N PHE A 187 11.18 -39.88 3.20
CA PHE A 187 11.24 -39.92 1.73
C PHE A 187 9.87 -40.01 1.05
N PHE A 188 8.81 -40.40 1.76
CA PHE A 188 7.47 -40.49 1.17
C PHE A 188 6.46 -39.58 1.87
N ALA A 189 6.36 -39.62 3.20
CA ALA A 189 5.31 -38.88 3.91
C ALA A 189 5.55 -37.35 3.90
N ALA A 190 6.78 -36.88 4.14
CA ALA A 190 7.09 -35.45 4.13
C ALA A 190 6.89 -34.78 2.75
N PRO A 191 7.34 -35.37 1.63
CA PRO A 191 7.00 -34.89 0.29
C PRO A 191 5.49 -34.93 -0.01
N ALA A 192 4.79 -36.00 0.38
CA ALA A 192 3.35 -36.11 0.14
C ALA A 192 2.55 -35.05 0.93
N LEU A 193 2.89 -34.82 2.20
CA LEU A 193 2.24 -33.81 3.04
C LEU A 193 2.49 -32.39 2.53
N THR A 194 3.69 -32.10 2.03
CA THR A 194 3.99 -30.79 1.45
C THR A 194 3.21 -30.55 0.15
N LEU A 195 3.12 -31.54 -0.75
CA LEU A 195 2.29 -31.45 -1.96
C LEU A 195 0.79 -31.32 -1.64
N LEU A 196 0.27 -32.11 -0.71
CA LEU A 196 -1.14 -32.06 -0.30
C LEU A 196 -1.49 -30.74 0.39
N SER A 197 -0.59 -30.21 1.24
CA SER A 197 -0.79 -28.91 1.90
C SER A 197 -0.82 -27.75 0.88
N GLY A 198 0.05 -27.79 -0.13
CA GLY A 198 0.06 -26.84 -1.25
C GLY A 198 -1.24 -26.89 -2.07
N TRP A 199 -1.72 -28.08 -2.41
CA TRP A 199 -2.99 -28.26 -3.14
C TRP A 199 -4.18 -27.74 -2.34
N SER A 200 -4.23 -28.01 -1.02
CA SER A 200 -5.32 -27.58 -0.15
C SER A 200 -5.42 -26.05 0.02
N ARG A 201 -4.30 -25.33 -0.12
CA ARG A 201 -4.27 -23.85 -0.13
C ARG A 201 -4.75 -23.30 -1.46
N TRP A 202 -4.31 -23.88 -2.58
CA TRP A 202 -4.74 -23.46 -3.91
C TRP A 202 -6.26 -23.65 -4.11
N ARG A 203 -6.81 -24.76 -3.61
CA ARG A 203 -8.26 -25.02 -3.68
C ARG A 203 -9.13 -24.09 -2.82
N ARG A 204 -8.55 -23.39 -1.82
CA ARG A 204 -9.26 -22.43 -0.97
C ARG A 204 -9.23 -21.00 -1.52
N GLN A 205 -8.37 -20.72 -2.50
CA GLN A 205 -8.20 -19.40 -3.12
C GLN A 205 -8.88 -19.28 -4.49
N ARG A 206 -9.38 -20.40 -5.05
CA ARG A 206 -10.36 -20.41 -6.14
C ARG A 206 -11.76 -20.49 -5.55
#